data_AF-A0A2E7N454-F1
#
_entry.id   AF-A0A2E7N454-F1
#
_cell.length_a   1.000
_cell.length_b   1.000
_cell.length_c   1.000
_cell.angle_alpha   90.00
_cell.angle_beta   90.00
_cell.angle_gamma   90.00
#
_symmetry.space_group_name_H-M   'P 1'
#
loop_
_entity.id
_entity.type
_entity.pdbx_description
1 polymer ?
#
loop_
_entity_poly.entity_id
_entity_poly.type
_entity_poly.pdbx_seq_one_letter_code
_entity_poly.pdbx_strand_id
1 'polypeptide(L)'
;MGVIPPALGPSFDPATISLPNSRSHAEWTPFPDVVPAAPREGERNAFGGLTPAALATAWDAQLRNDIDTGLEALAELDDSSDPLTAWLAGFIRVQMLLASGRAAEAKAELPQMATREIAWIGHDLNSEALRGEVLVWIGDFEAARFALASVLHRTAAWRLPVTYGGPPTNLGQIVSLTNAQLRAQTAMGALHFLQGDAEKAHTWASAAEARSLNAMSKGDAGPPGSA
;
A
#
# COMPACT_ATOMS: atom_id res chain seq x y z
N MET A 1 -58.65 11.11 -11.76
CA MET A 1 -58.00 10.02 -12.51
C MET A 1 -56.50 10.12 -12.27
N GLY A 2 -55.97 9.27 -11.39
CA GLY A 2 -54.53 9.16 -11.13
C GLY A 2 -54.14 7.70 -11.34
N VAL A 3 -53.27 7.44 -12.31
CA VAL A 3 -52.79 6.11 -12.67
C VAL A 3 -51.65 5.73 -11.72
N ILE A 4 -51.82 4.64 -10.97
CA ILE A 4 -50.79 4.01 -10.15
C ILE A 4 -49.95 3.10 -11.08
N PRO A 5 -48.61 3.21 -11.11
CA PRO A 5 -47.78 2.32 -11.93
C PRO A 5 -47.70 0.89 -11.33
N PRO A 6 -47.51 -0.15 -12.17
CA PRO A 6 -47.55 -1.54 -11.74
C PRO A 6 -46.31 -1.96 -10.93
N ALA A 7 -46.53 -2.88 -10.00
CA ALA A 7 -45.51 -3.46 -9.13
C ALA A 7 -44.38 -4.14 -9.93
N LEU A 8 -43.15 -3.76 -9.61
CA LEU A 8 -41.93 -4.35 -10.14
C LEU A 8 -41.62 -5.67 -9.43
N GLY A 9 -41.62 -6.77 -10.19
CA GLY A 9 -40.74 -7.94 -10.04
C GLY A 9 -40.94 -8.86 -8.83
N PRO A 10 -40.50 -10.13 -8.91
CA PRO A 10 -40.60 -11.07 -7.80
C PRO A 10 -39.76 -10.58 -6.62
N SER A 11 -40.34 -10.69 -5.43
CA SER A 11 -39.70 -10.38 -4.15
C SER A 11 -38.37 -11.11 -4.03
N PHE A 12 -37.28 -10.35 -3.87
CA PHE A 12 -35.98 -10.88 -3.48
C PHE A 12 -36.12 -11.56 -2.12
N ASP A 13 -35.96 -12.89 -2.09
CA ASP A 13 -35.87 -13.66 -0.85
C ASP A 13 -34.39 -13.77 -0.45
N PRO A 14 -33.93 -13.03 0.57
CA PRO A 14 -32.54 -13.07 1.03
C PRO A 14 -32.10 -14.45 1.56
N ALA A 15 -33.02 -15.41 1.73
CA ALA A 15 -32.71 -16.77 2.15
C ALA A 15 -32.12 -17.67 1.05
N THR A 16 -32.10 -17.22 -0.22
CA THR A 16 -31.61 -18.03 -1.35
C THR A 16 -30.14 -17.82 -1.72
N ILE A 17 -29.44 -16.86 -1.10
CA ILE A 17 -27.99 -16.73 -1.23
C ILE A 17 -27.33 -17.60 -0.16
N SER A 18 -27.03 -18.85 -0.51
CA SER A 18 -26.08 -19.65 0.25
C SER A 18 -24.68 -19.12 -0.03
N LEU A 19 -24.24 -18.12 0.74
CA LEU A 19 -22.83 -17.79 0.82
C LEU A 19 -22.13 -18.98 1.50
N PRO A 20 -21.06 -19.55 0.93
CA PRO A 20 -20.29 -20.56 1.63
C PRO A 20 -19.91 -20.01 3.01
N ASN A 21 -20.25 -20.77 4.04
CA ASN A 21 -19.84 -20.54 5.42
C ASN A 21 -18.31 -20.57 5.48
N SER A 22 -17.67 -19.44 5.21
CA SER A 22 -16.31 -19.17 5.67
C SER A 22 -16.35 -17.85 6.41
N ARG A 23 -16.80 -17.92 7.67
CA ARG A 23 -16.16 -17.09 8.70
C ARG A 23 -14.71 -17.57 8.76
N SER A 24 -13.86 -17.08 7.85
CA SER A 24 -12.43 -17.19 8.02
C SER A 24 -12.10 -16.31 9.21
N HIS A 25 -12.14 -16.88 10.40
CA HIS A 25 -11.44 -16.29 11.52
C HIS A 25 -9.97 -16.27 11.09
N ALA A 26 -9.35 -15.08 11.06
CA ALA A 26 -7.93 -15.00 10.88
C ALA A 26 -7.29 -15.75 12.06
N GLU A 27 -6.73 -16.92 11.81
CA GLU A 27 -5.99 -17.67 12.82
C GLU A 27 -4.64 -16.97 13.01
N TRP A 28 -4.29 -16.72 14.27
CA TRP A 28 -2.98 -16.15 14.58
C TRP A 28 -1.91 -17.19 14.26
N THR A 29 -1.03 -16.87 13.33
CA THR A 29 0.15 -17.67 13.01
C THR A 29 1.36 -17.05 13.71
N PRO A 30 2.15 -17.82 14.49
CA PRO A 30 3.43 -17.34 14.99
C PRO A 30 4.28 -16.83 13.84
N PHE A 31 4.88 -15.64 13.99
CA PHE A 31 5.68 -15.03 12.92
C PHE A 31 6.77 -15.95 12.31
N PRO A 32 7.47 -16.82 13.08
CA PRO A 32 8.43 -17.77 12.50
C PRO A 32 7.84 -18.76 11.49
N ASP A 33 6.53 -19.02 11.57
CA ASP A 33 5.82 -19.97 10.70
C ASP A 33 5.12 -19.27 9.52
N VAL A 34 5.18 -17.93 9.48
CA VAL A 34 4.63 -17.15 8.37
C VAL A 34 5.58 -17.23 7.19
N VAL A 35 5.17 -17.91 6.13
CA VAL A 35 5.83 -17.88 4.82
C VAL A 35 5.17 -16.77 3.99
N PRO A 36 5.86 -15.64 3.72
CA PRO A 36 5.30 -14.62 2.83
C PRO A 36 5.02 -15.22 1.46
N ALA A 37 3.82 -14.96 0.94
CA ALA A 37 3.41 -15.41 -0.38
C ALA A 37 2.91 -14.22 -1.19
N ALA A 38 3.30 -14.17 -2.46
CA ALA A 38 2.73 -13.25 -3.42
C ALA A 38 1.27 -13.62 -3.73
N PRO A 39 0.40 -12.64 -4.06
CA PRO A 39 -0.92 -12.92 -4.63
C PRO A 39 -0.78 -13.76 -5.90
N ARG A 40 -1.60 -14.81 -6.04
CA ARG A 40 -1.64 -15.62 -7.27
C ARG A 40 -2.46 -14.93 -8.35
N GLU A 41 -2.30 -15.39 -9.59
CA GLU A 41 -3.18 -14.98 -10.68
C GLU A 41 -4.66 -15.14 -10.30
N GLY A 42 -5.46 -14.13 -10.59
CA GLY A 42 -6.90 -14.09 -10.30
C GLY A 42 -7.24 -13.83 -8.83
N GLU A 43 -6.28 -13.83 -7.90
CA GLU A 43 -6.51 -13.43 -6.52
C GLU A 43 -6.56 -11.90 -6.37
N ARG A 44 -7.30 -11.41 -5.37
CA ARG A 44 -7.33 -9.99 -5.05
C ARG A 44 -6.05 -9.58 -4.31
N ASN A 45 -5.39 -8.56 -4.82
CA ASN A 45 -4.25 -7.94 -4.14
C ASN A 45 -4.69 -7.03 -2.98
N ALA A 46 -3.72 -6.51 -2.21
CA ALA A 46 -3.98 -5.66 -1.04
C ALA A 46 -4.75 -4.36 -1.37
N PHE A 47 -4.75 -3.94 -2.63
CA PHE A 47 -5.48 -2.76 -3.10
C PHE A 47 -6.87 -3.09 -3.67
N GLY A 48 -7.26 -4.37 -3.62
CA GLY A 48 -8.58 -4.86 -4.02
C GLY A 48 -8.72 -5.23 -5.50
N GLY A 49 -7.69 -5.00 -6.32
CA GLY A 49 -7.67 -5.40 -7.74
C GLY A 49 -7.38 -6.88 -7.93
N LEU A 50 -7.85 -7.47 -9.03
CA LEU A 50 -7.42 -8.82 -9.42
C LEU A 50 -5.98 -8.78 -9.89
N THR A 51 -5.24 -9.86 -9.66
CA THR A 51 -3.83 -9.98 -10.02
C THR A 51 -3.70 -10.66 -11.39
N PRO A 52 -3.20 -9.97 -12.44
CA PRO A 52 -2.85 -10.62 -13.70
C PRO A 52 -1.66 -11.57 -13.57
N ALA A 53 -1.54 -12.54 -14.49
CA ALA A 53 -0.44 -13.53 -14.48
C ALA A 53 0.96 -12.89 -14.43
N ALA A 54 1.19 -11.87 -15.25
CA ALA A 54 2.45 -11.12 -15.29
C ALA A 54 2.76 -10.43 -13.94
N LEU A 55 1.74 -9.89 -13.27
CA LEU A 55 1.93 -9.22 -11.98
C LEU A 55 2.21 -10.23 -10.85
N ALA A 56 1.52 -11.39 -10.86
CA ALA A 56 1.82 -12.48 -9.93
C ALA A 56 3.27 -12.98 -10.10
N THR A 57 3.71 -13.13 -11.35
CA THR A 57 5.09 -13.54 -11.69
C THR A 57 6.10 -12.51 -11.19
N ALA A 58 5.85 -11.22 -11.41
CA ALA A 58 6.72 -10.15 -10.95
C ALA A 58 6.86 -10.10 -9.42
N TRP A 59 5.76 -10.28 -8.68
CA TRP A 59 5.82 -10.32 -7.21
C TRP A 59 6.57 -11.54 -6.68
N ASP A 60 6.33 -12.72 -7.25
CA ASP A 60 7.05 -13.93 -6.84
C ASP A 60 8.56 -13.79 -7.13
N ALA A 61 8.91 -13.26 -8.30
CA ALA A 61 10.28 -12.95 -8.66
C ALA A 61 10.91 -11.92 -7.70
N GLN A 62 10.18 -10.87 -7.33
CA GLN A 62 10.62 -9.88 -6.35
C GLN A 62 10.95 -10.52 -4.99
N LEU A 63 10.08 -11.40 -4.48
CA LEU A 63 10.31 -12.11 -3.21
C LEU A 63 11.56 -13.00 -3.25
N ARG A 64 11.86 -13.57 -4.42
CA ARG A 64 13.04 -14.42 -4.65
C ARG A 64 14.29 -13.62 -5.07
N ASN A 65 14.18 -12.30 -5.17
CA ASN A 65 15.22 -11.41 -5.71
C ASN A 65 15.69 -11.81 -7.12
N ASP A 66 14.78 -12.38 -7.92
CA ASP A 66 14.99 -12.76 -9.32
C ASP A 66 14.67 -11.56 -10.22
N ILE A 67 15.65 -10.67 -10.36
CA ILE A 67 15.46 -9.36 -10.98
C ILE A 67 15.05 -9.46 -12.45
N ASP A 68 15.69 -10.35 -13.21
CA ASP A 68 15.47 -10.44 -14.66
C ASP A 68 14.07 -10.96 -14.97
N THR A 69 13.66 -12.07 -14.32
CA THR A 69 12.31 -12.63 -14.48
C THR A 69 11.23 -11.61 -14.12
N GLY A 70 11.42 -10.87 -13.02
CA GLY A 70 10.43 -9.88 -12.61
C GLY A 70 10.34 -8.70 -13.57
N LEU A 71 11.46 -8.17 -14.06
CA LEU A 71 11.44 -7.06 -15.01
C LEU A 71 10.85 -7.46 -16.38
N GLU A 72 11.13 -8.68 -16.85
CA GLU A 72 10.53 -9.22 -18.07
C GLU A 72 9.00 -9.32 -17.93
N ALA A 73 8.51 -9.91 -16.83
CA ALA A 73 7.09 -10.00 -16.56
C ALA A 73 6.42 -8.60 -16.46
N LEU A 74 7.09 -7.63 -15.84
CA LEU A 74 6.57 -6.26 -15.75
C LEU A 74 6.49 -5.54 -17.09
N ALA A 75 7.30 -5.90 -18.08
CA ALA A 75 7.26 -5.28 -19.41
C ALA A 75 5.95 -5.62 -20.15
N GLU A 76 5.35 -6.79 -19.87
CA GLU A 76 4.04 -7.17 -20.44
C GLU A 76 2.89 -6.25 -19.99
N LEU A 77 3.09 -5.48 -18.91
CA LEU A 77 2.09 -4.61 -18.30
C LEU A 77 2.27 -3.14 -18.65
N ASP A 78 3.25 -2.77 -19.49
CA ASP A 78 3.55 -1.37 -19.81
C ASP A 78 2.36 -0.63 -20.45
N ASP A 79 1.61 -1.34 -21.28
CA ASP A 79 0.42 -0.85 -22.00
C ASP A 79 -0.90 -1.22 -21.30
N SER A 80 -0.85 -1.63 -20.02
CA SER A 80 -2.05 -1.98 -19.28
C SER A 80 -3.02 -0.79 -19.21
N SER A 81 -4.26 -1.01 -19.64
CA SER A 81 -5.32 -0.01 -19.57
C SER A 81 -5.93 0.12 -18.17
N ASP A 82 -5.64 -0.80 -17.26
CA ASP A 82 -6.08 -0.72 -15.87
C ASP A 82 -5.10 0.13 -15.04
N PRO A 83 -5.51 1.31 -14.54
CA PRO A 83 -4.61 2.20 -13.82
C PRO A 83 -3.97 1.59 -12.57
N LEU A 84 -4.71 0.73 -11.84
CA LEU A 84 -4.17 0.06 -10.65
C LEU A 84 -3.06 -0.92 -11.04
N THR A 85 -3.31 -1.79 -12.01
CA THR A 85 -2.31 -2.74 -12.51
C THR A 85 -1.08 -2.01 -13.04
N ALA A 86 -1.26 -0.97 -13.86
CA ALA A 86 -0.15 -0.19 -14.40
C ALA A 86 0.68 0.49 -13.30
N TRP A 87 0.02 1.05 -12.27
CA TRP A 87 0.70 1.64 -11.12
C TRP A 87 1.47 0.60 -10.31
N LEU A 88 0.85 -0.55 -10.00
CA LEU A 88 1.49 -1.65 -9.27
C LEU A 88 2.71 -2.20 -10.02
N ALA A 89 2.60 -2.35 -11.33
CA ALA A 89 3.72 -2.80 -12.16
C ALA A 89 4.91 -1.83 -12.06
N GLY A 90 4.67 -0.52 -12.20
CA GLY A 90 5.69 0.50 -12.01
C GLY A 90 6.27 0.49 -10.59
N PHE A 91 5.42 0.29 -9.58
CA PHE A 91 5.83 0.24 -8.18
C PHE A 91 6.83 -0.89 -7.90
N ILE A 92 6.50 -2.12 -8.35
CA ILE A 92 7.39 -3.27 -8.20
C ILE A 92 8.68 -3.06 -9.01
N ARG A 93 8.56 -2.51 -10.23
CA ARG A 93 9.71 -2.22 -11.10
C ARG A 93 10.71 -1.31 -10.42
N VAL A 94 10.26 -0.20 -9.83
CA VAL A 94 11.14 0.72 -9.10
C VAL A 94 11.84 0.02 -7.94
N GLN A 95 11.14 -0.81 -7.18
CA GLN A 95 11.75 -1.55 -6.08
C GLN A 95 12.81 -2.55 -6.55
N MET A 96 12.56 -3.27 -7.64
CA MET A 96 13.53 -4.23 -8.21
C MET A 96 14.74 -3.51 -8.83
N LEU A 97 14.52 -2.40 -9.53
CA LEU A 97 15.60 -1.56 -10.06
C LEU A 97 16.47 -1.00 -8.93
N LEU A 98 15.85 -0.55 -7.84
CA LEU A 98 16.58 -0.06 -6.68
C LEU A 98 17.40 -1.20 -6.01
N ALA A 99 16.78 -2.37 -5.80
CA ALA A 99 17.44 -3.53 -5.21
C ALA A 99 18.63 -4.04 -6.04
N SER A 100 18.60 -3.85 -7.36
CA SER A 100 19.67 -4.20 -8.29
C SER A 100 20.70 -3.08 -8.52
N GLY A 101 20.62 -1.98 -7.76
CA GLY A 101 21.55 -0.84 -7.88
C GLY A 101 21.32 0.05 -9.09
N ARG A 102 20.22 -0.16 -9.84
CA ARG A 102 19.84 0.59 -11.05
C ARG A 102 19.04 1.85 -10.71
N ALA A 103 19.55 2.65 -9.78
CA ALA A 103 18.81 3.75 -9.19
C ALA A 103 18.46 4.88 -10.17
N ALA A 104 19.26 5.09 -11.23
CA ALA A 104 18.94 6.05 -12.28
C ALA A 104 17.67 5.65 -13.07
N GLU A 105 17.52 4.36 -13.36
CA GLU A 105 16.35 3.82 -14.05
C GLU A 105 15.13 3.83 -13.12
N ALA A 106 15.32 3.46 -11.85
CA ALA A 106 14.29 3.58 -10.83
C ALA A 106 13.73 5.01 -10.74
N LYS A 107 14.61 6.02 -10.81
CA LYS A 107 14.22 7.43 -10.80
C LYS A 107 13.44 7.84 -12.06
N ALA A 108 13.74 7.25 -13.22
CA ALA A 108 13.08 7.57 -14.48
C ALA A 108 11.62 7.09 -14.54
N GLU A 109 11.27 6.03 -13.82
CA GLU A 109 9.90 5.49 -13.75
C GLU A 109 8.93 6.37 -12.92
N LEU A 110 9.45 7.13 -11.95
CA LEU A 110 8.65 7.83 -10.94
C LEU A 110 7.60 8.81 -11.50
N PRO A 111 7.86 9.63 -12.55
CA PRO A 111 6.85 10.53 -13.09
C PRO A 111 5.64 9.80 -13.69
N GLN A 112 5.89 8.68 -14.38
CA GLN A 112 4.80 7.89 -14.98
C GLN A 112 4.02 7.16 -13.90
N MET A 113 4.69 6.67 -12.85
CA MET A 113 4.01 6.11 -11.68
C MET A 113 3.05 7.09 -11.01
N ALA A 114 3.48 8.34 -10.76
CA ALA A 114 2.62 9.35 -10.15
C ALA A 114 1.36 9.61 -11.00
N THR A 115 1.52 9.65 -12.32
CA THR A 115 0.41 9.79 -13.28
C THR A 115 -0.57 8.61 -13.17
N ARG A 116 -0.06 7.38 -13.10
CA ARG A 116 -0.87 6.16 -12.97
C ARG A 116 -1.58 6.09 -11.61
N GLU A 117 -0.93 6.52 -10.52
CA GLU A 117 -1.55 6.57 -9.19
C GLU A 117 -2.72 7.57 -9.16
N ILE A 118 -2.52 8.75 -9.73
CA ILE A 118 -3.58 9.77 -9.82
C ILE A 118 -4.76 9.24 -10.63
N ALA A 119 -4.50 8.56 -11.76
CA ALA A 119 -5.55 7.97 -12.58
C ALA A 119 -6.33 6.86 -11.84
N TRP A 120 -5.66 6.11 -10.96
CA TRP A 120 -6.28 5.04 -10.18
C TRP A 120 -7.09 5.58 -8.98
N ILE A 121 -6.47 6.40 -8.14
CA ILE A 121 -7.01 6.73 -6.80
C ILE A 121 -7.16 8.23 -6.52
N GLY A 122 -6.75 9.08 -7.47
CA GLY A 122 -6.93 10.53 -7.41
C GLY A 122 -5.83 11.28 -6.64
N HIS A 123 -4.73 10.61 -6.30
CA HIS A 123 -3.55 11.24 -5.67
C HIS A 123 -2.26 10.49 -6.03
N ASP A 124 -1.12 11.03 -5.60
CA ASP A 124 0.24 10.55 -5.89
C ASP A 124 1.07 10.23 -4.63
N LEU A 125 0.43 10.09 -3.47
CA LEU A 125 1.11 9.98 -2.18
C LEU A 125 2.08 8.79 -2.08
N ASN A 126 1.76 7.63 -2.66
CA ASN A 126 2.69 6.49 -2.62
C ASN A 126 3.88 6.70 -3.55
N SER A 127 3.63 7.26 -4.73
CA SER A 127 4.65 7.57 -5.74
C SER A 127 5.60 8.65 -5.22
N GLU A 128 5.08 9.67 -4.53
CA GLU A 128 5.88 10.71 -3.88
C GLU A 128 6.69 10.15 -2.69
N ALA A 129 6.10 9.26 -1.89
CA ALA A 129 6.82 8.60 -0.81
C ALA A 129 7.95 7.70 -1.35
N LEU A 130 7.69 6.96 -2.43
CA LEU A 130 8.70 6.13 -3.11
C LEU A 130 9.78 6.98 -3.77
N ARG A 131 9.41 8.12 -4.36
CA ARG A 131 10.37 9.11 -4.84
C ARG A 131 11.29 9.56 -3.72
N GLY A 132 10.74 9.92 -2.57
CA GLY A 132 11.51 10.29 -1.39
C GLY A 132 12.49 9.19 -0.97
N GLU A 133 12.03 7.94 -0.90
CA GLU A 133 12.86 6.78 -0.63
C GLU A 133 13.99 6.59 -1.65
N VAL A 134 13.71 6.62 -2.96
CA VAL A 134 14.73 6.52 -4.01
C VAL A 134 15.77 7.64 -3.88
N LEU A 135 15.34 8.87 -3.57
CA LEU A 135 16.24 10.01 -3.35
C LEU A 135 17.17 9.80 -2.15
N VAL A 136 16.68 9.18 -1.06
CA VAL A 136 17.53 8.77 0.08
C VAL A 136 18.63 7.83 -0.39
N TRP A 137 18.27 6.79 -1.15
CA TRP A 137 19.23 5.77 -1.56
C TRP A 137 20.29 6.26 -2.55
N ILE A 138 19.98 7.29 -3.35
CA ILE A 138 20.98 7.93 -4.23
C ILE A 138 21.74 9.07 -3.55
N GLY A 139 21.48 9.36 -2.27
CA GLY A 139 22.18 10.38 -1.49
C GLY A 139 21.71 11.82 -1.71
N ASP A 140 20.59 12.03 -2.43
CA ASP A 140 19.99 13.36 -2.59
C ASP A 140 19.07 13.69 -1.40
N PHE A 141 19.69 13.84 -0.23
CA PHE A 141 18.98 13.95 1.05
C PHE A 141 18.12 15.21 1.17
N GLU A 142 18.50 16.32 0.54
CA GLU A 142 17.69 17.54 0.55
C GLU A 142 16.38 17.31 -0.24
N ALA A 143 16.47 16.82 -1.48
CA ALA A 143 15.29 16.54 -2.28
C ALA A 143 14.42 15.44 -1.65
N ALA A 144 15.05 14.41 -1.06
CA ALA A 144 14.36 13.36 -0.32
C ALA A 144 13.54 13.95 0.83
N ARG A 145 14.14 14.83 1.65
CA ARG A 145 13.46 15.47 2.78
C ARG A 145 12.21 16.23 2.34
N PHE A 146 12.28 16.99 1.25
CA PHE A 146 11.12 17.73 0.74
C PHE A 146 9.99 16.81 0.30
N ALA A 147 10.30 15.77 -0.48
CA ALA A 147 9.29 14.81 -0.95
C ALA A 147 8.61 14.09 0.23
N LEU A 148 9.41 13.58 1.17
CA LEU A 148 8.92 12.86 2.34
C LEU A 148 8.10 13.77 3.27
N ALA A 149 8.57 14.98 3.54
CA ALA A 149 7.84 15.95 4.36
C ALA A 149 6.50 16.35 3.73
N SER A 150 6.43 16.47 2.41
CA SER A 150 5.18 16.72 1.68
C SER A 150 4.14 15.62 1.94
N VAL A 151 4.54 14.35 1.82
CA VAL A 151 3.67 13.20 2.11
C VAL A 151 3.22 13.21 3.57
N LEU A 152 4.14 13.42 4.51
CA LEU A 152 3.82 13.45 5.94
C LEU A 152 2.86 14.58 6.29
N HIS A 153 3.03 15.76 5.68
CA HIS A 153 2.11 16.89 5.86
C HIS A 153 0.71 16.56 5.32
N ARG A 154 0.64 16.06 4.08
CA ARG A 154 -0.64 15.71 3.42
C ARG A 154 -1.37 14.55 4.11
N THR A 155 -0.66 13.69 4.83
CA THR A 155 -1.22 12.57 5.59
C THR A 155 -1.31 12.82 7.10
N ALA A 156 -0.99 14.03 7.59
CA ALA A 156 -0.88 14.30 9.03
C ALA A 156 -2.17 14.02 9.81
N ALA A 157 -3.33 14.22 9.19
CA ALA A 157 -4.64 13.94 9.78
C ALA A 157 -5.09 12.47 9.65
N TRP A 158 -4.49 11.70 8.74
CA TRP A 158 -4.86 10.30 8.50
C TRP A 158 -4.53 9.41 9.70
N ARG A 159 -5.45 8.51 10.04
CA ARG A 159 -5.25 7.45 11.04
C ARG A 159 -5.84 6.16 10.50
N LEU A 160 -5.08 5.07 10.56
CA LEU A 160 -5.57 3.75 10.19
C LEU A 160 -6.78 3.38 11.08
N PRO A 161 -7.96 3.07 10.51
CA PRO A 161 -9.08 2.62 11.30
C PRO A 161 -8.79 1.24 11.91
N VAL A 162 -9.11 1.10 13.21
CA VAL A 162 -8.79 -0.10 14.01
C VAL A 162 -10.03 -0.91 14.38
N THR A 163 -11.20 -0.39 14.01
CA THR A 163 -12.50 -1.03 14.20
C THR A 163 -13.35 -0.79 12.97
N TYR A 164 -13.96 -1.86 12.44
CA TYR A 164 -14.86 -1.79 11.30
C TYR A 164 -16.20 -2.43 11.68
N GLY A 165 -17.31 -1.79 11.31
CA GLY A 165 -18.67 -2.33 11.51
C GLY A 165 -19.04 -3.45 10.51
N GLY A 166 -18.14 -3.74 9.57
CA GLY A 166 -18.27 -4.71 8.49
C GLY A 166 -17.06 -4.58 7.55
N PRO A 167 -16.90 -5.44 6.53
CA PRO A 167 -15.78 -5.34 5.61
C PRO A 167 -15.69 -3.94 4.96
N PRO A 168 -14.53 -3.25 5.02
CA PRO A 168 -14.40 -1.93 4.43
C PRO A 168 -14.52 -1.99 2.90
N THR A 169 -15.31 -1.09 2.33
CA THR A 169 -15.49 -0.97 0.87
C THR A 169 -14.40 -0.12 0.20
N ASN A 170 -13.58 0.56 1.00
CA ASN A 170 -12.53 1.49 0.59
C ASN A 170 -11.13 0.99 0.96
N LEU A 171 -10.91 -0.33 0.92
CA LEU A 171 -9.64 -0.95 1.33
C LEU A 171 -8.44 -0.38 0.56
N GLY A 172 -8.59 -0.16 -0.76
CA GLY A 172 -7.54 0.44 -1.58
C GLY A 172 -7.08 1.81 -1.06
N GLN A 173 -8.01 2.69 -0.66
CA GLN A 173 -7.68 3.98 -0.07
C GLN A 173 -7.01 3.84 1.30
N ILE A 174 -7.52 2.95 2.15
CA ILE A 174 -6.95 2.70 3.48
C ILE A 174 -5.50 2.23 3.35
N VAL A 175 -5.24 1.23 2.49
CA VAL A 175 -3.90 0.68 2.27
C VAL A 175 -3.00 1.73 1.63
N SER A 176 -3.49 2.46 0.63
CA SER A 176 -2.74 3.51 -0.07
C SER A 176 -2.25 4.61 0.89
N LEU A 177 -3.15 5.21 1.68
CA LEU A 177 -2.80 6.28 2.62
C LEU A 177 -1.87 5.79 3.73
N THR A 178 -2.13 4.59 4.25
CA THR A 178 -1.32 4.01 5.33
C THR A 178 0.08 3.66 4.85
N ASN A 179 0.22 3.06 3.66
CA ASN A 179 1.52 2.72 3.09
C ASN A 179 2.33 3.96 2.73
N ALA A 180 1.72 5.00 2.16
CA ALA A 180 2.41 6.25 1.86
C ALA A 180 2.97 6.90 3.13
N GLN A 181 2.17 6.97 4.19
CA GLN A 181 2.60 7.53 5.48
C GLN A 181 3.71 6.69 6.11
N LEU A 182 3.54 5.37 6.20
CA LEU A 182 4.54 4.47 6.78
C LEU A 182 5.87 4.55 6.02
N ARG A 183 5.83 4.46 4.67
CA ARG A 183 7.03 4.61 3.84
C ARG A 183 7.70 5.96 4.09
N ALA A 184 6.94 7.04 4.14
CA ALA A 184 7.52 8.36 4.33
C ALA A 184 8.22 8.49 5.70
N GLN A 185 7.64 7.91 6.76
CA GLN A 185 8.26 7.88 8.10
C GLN A 185 9.53 7.02 8.12
N THR A 186 9.47 5.79 7.57
CA THR A 186 10.63 4.90 7.50
C THR A 186 11.77 5.50 6.69
N ALA A 187 11.47 6.09 5.54
CA ALA A 187 12.47 6.74 4.69
C ALA A 187 13.05 8.01 5.34
N MET A 188 12.26 8.78 6.12
CA MET A 188 12.82 9.87 6.94
C MET A 188 13.78 9.35 8.02
N GLY A 189 13.46 8.21 8.63
CA GLY A 189 14.36 7.52 9.56
C GLY A 189 15.69 7.14 8.89
N ALA A 190 15.61 6.50 7.72
CA ALA A 190 16.79 6.12 6.92
C ALA A 190 17.61 7.34 6.49
N LEU A 191 16.96 8.42 6.05
CA LEU A 191 17.60 9.70 5.71
C LEU A 191 18.45 10.21 6.87
N HIS A 192 17.87 10.34 8.06
CA HIS A 192 18.58 10.86 9.22
C HIS A 192 19.69 9.92 9.70
N PHE A 193 19.48 8.60 9.62
CA PHE A 193 20.49 7.60 9.94
C PHE A 193 21.73 7.75 9.03
N LEU A 194 21.52 7.87 7.71
CA LEU A 194 22.60 8.05 6.74
C LEU A 194 23.34 9.39 6.89
N GLN A 195 22.70 10.40 7.48
CA GLN A 195 23.31 11.67 7.85
C GLN A 195 24.03 11.65 9.21
N GLY A 196 24.01 10.52 9.93
CA GLY A 196 24.63 10.38 11.26
C GLY A 196 23.79 10.95 12.41
N ASP A 197 22.52 11.31 12.17
CA ASP A 197 21.60 11.84 13.19
C ASP A 197 20.73 10.71 13.74
N ALA A 198 21.32 9.90 14.64
CA ALA A 198 20.68 8.72 15.21
C ALA A 198 19.43 9.05 16.04
N GLU A 199 19.38 10.22 16.69
CA GLU A 199 18.24 10.65 17.51
C GLU A 199 17.00 10.91 16.63
N LYS A 200 17.17 11.67 15.53
CA LYS A 200 16.08 11.88 14.58
C LYS A 200 15.71 10.59 13.85
N ALA A 201 16.68 9.75 13.52
CA ALA A 201 16.42 8.46 12.91
C ALA A 201 15.50 7.60 13.79
N HIS A 202 15.82 7.50 15.09
CA HIS A 202 15.01 6.79 16.06
C HIS A 202 13.60 7.38 16.18
N THR A 203 13.49 8.71 16.27
CA THR A 203 12.20 9.40 16.34
C THR A 203 11.26 9.02 15.20
N TRP A 204 11.78 9.02 13.96
CA TRP A 204 10.98 8.67 12.79
C TRP A 204 10.66 7.17 12.70
N ALA A 205 11.60 6.30 13.08
CA ALA A 205 11.37 4.86 13.15
C ALA A 205 10.27 4.52 14.18
N SER A 206 10.31 5.12 15.38
CA SER A 206 9.28 4.95 16.41
C SER A 206 7.93 5.52 15.97
N ALA A 207 7.91 6.61 15.20
CA ALA A 207 6.67 7.14 14.64
C ALA A 207 6.03 6.19 13.63
N ALA A 208 6.83 5.47 12.84
CA ALA A 208 6.36 4.41 11.94
C ALA A 208 5.81 3.21 12.73
N GLU A 209 6.55 2.74 13.74
CA GLU A 209 6.13 1.65 14.61
C GLU A 209 4.80 1.96 15.32
N ALA A 210 4.67 3.14 15.93
CA ALA A 210 3.45 3.56 16.60
C ALA A 210 2.23 3.61 15.66
N ARG A 211 2.45 3.79 14.35
CA ARG A 211 1.38 3.72 13.34
C ARG A 211 0.94 2.29 13.06
N SER A 212 1.85 1.32 13.14
CA SER A 212 1.52 -0.11 13.06
C SER A 212 0.88 -0.62 14.36
N LEU A 213 1.30 -0.12 15.53
CA LEU A 213 0.84 -0.59 16.84
C LEU A 213 -0.51 0.00 17.29
N ASN A 214 -0.90 1.19 16.82
CA ASN A 214 -2.22 1.74 17.15
C ASN A 214 -3.38 0.85 16.65
N ALA A 215 -3.13 -0.07 15.71
CA ALA A 215 -4.07 -1.12 15.32
C ALA A 215 -4.26 -2.24 16.37
N MET A 216 -3.37 -2.35 17.36
CA MET A 216 -3.36 -3.43 18.35
C MET A 216 -3.67 -2.98 19.78
N SER A 217 -3.55 -1.69 20.12
CA SER A 217 -3.85 -1.20 21.48
C SER A 217 -5.30 -0.72 21.63
N LYS A 218 -6.23 -1.67 21.72
CA LYS A 218 -7.43 -1.53 22.55
C LYS A 218 -7.55 -2.73 23.48
N GLY A 219 -6.77 -2.68 24.54
CA GLY A 219 -6.96 -3.42 25.78
C GLY A 219 -6.40 -2.53 26.89
N ASP A 220 -7.29 -1.78 27.53
CA ASP A 220 -7.11 -1.07 28.80
C ASP A 220 -5.96 -0.05 28.96
N ALA A 221 -6.32 1.22 28.77
CA ALA A 221 -5.99 2.28 29.74
C ALA A 221 -6.96 3.45 29.53
N GLY A 222 -7.93 3.60 30.43
CA GLY A 222 -8.78 4.79 30.50
C GLY A 222 -7.97 6.06 30.78
N PRO A 223 -8.57 7.25 30.57
CA PRO A 223 -7.87 8.51 30.81
C PRO A 223 -7.56 8.66 32.32
N PRO A 224 -6.35 9.11 32.70
CA PRO A 224 -6.10 9.52 34.08
C PRO A 224 -6.99 10.73 34.38
N GLY A 225 -7.83 10.55 35.40
CA GLY A 225 -8.83 11.50 35.83
C GLY A 225 -8.24 12.82 36.28
N SER A 226 -9.02 13.86 36.06
CA SER A 226 -9.01 15.14 36.76
C SER A 226 -9.26 14.96 38.26
N ALA A 227 -8.25 15.25 39.08
CA ALA A 227 -8.30 15.96 40.37
C ALA A 227 -6.91 15.92 41.03
#